data_AF-A0A7W6Q3M6-F1
#
_entry.id   AF-A0A7W6Q3M6-F1
#
_cell.length_a   1.000
_cell.length_b   1.000
_cell.length_c   1.000
_cell.angle_alpha   90.00
_cell.angle_beta   90.00
_cell.angle_gamma   90.00
#
_symmetry.space_group_name_H-M   'P 1'
#
loop_
_entity.id
_entity.type
_entity.pdbx_description
1 polymer ?
#
loop_
_entity_poly.entity_id
_entity_poly.type
_entity_poly.pdbx_seq_one_letter_code
_entity_poly.pdbx_strand_id
1 'polypeptide(L)'
;MASNIETIRAAEALVPTLQKELLSLRTEAMEDGTIDAEEQVEIDRVEGKITSVQDIIAQARTAWETNKAEYERLRTGIEPHLPEISECEKDELSADKKNILDGIATVDQTVEVEDFAAALDHIRPLAQMVTTFIKLHKQMRENDMLAELSPEELADVSLIEGDTADLFSEEYMNELAVAPIPGEGSPDLRKLMAEIDKGVTGPRRAEVMVQLSSIVGDPPSNVELDTSYTRFLVLRQQQELIGKENCAGDMEQLDPEKHPEFGASRSQLMFGKVLGEAFGIHEVFGALLSPTGGLVGPGNQLIPGFAVGPVEYDGYDSPHLDPDHPVALHGTVHDAAGYLKSFHNEGPGYNYRDNPVEACATAVLEMVPFDLGKGLLPLTGQASGVVYWTLEAGDEYIEVRMDAALVEIDKELDAVYDQAADIADELINAADDARQDLSDTAEEYRREAEAMVDQAERDLTDLVRQAEADALGVRDAVQEGIESAEAAAVETYDEAMNEARLIEEAAREKLDAVANFIWG
;
A
#
# COMPACT_ATOMS: atom_id res chain seq x y z
N MET A 1 25.92 -5.92 -40.43
CA MET A 1 26.54 -4.57 -40.47
C MET A 1 27.99 -4.75 -40.01
N ALA A 2 28.95 -4.00 -40.55
CA ALA A 2 30.33 -4.06 -40.07
C ALA A 2 30.41 -3.51 -38.64
N SER A 3 31.28 -4.07 -37.79
CA SER A 3 31.46 -3.55 -36.43
C SER A 3 32.10 -2.15 -36.45
N ASN A 4 32.02 -1.42 -35.33
CA ASN A 4 32.66 -0.10 -35.24
C ASN A 4 34.17 -0.20 -35.52
N ILE A 5 34.83 -1.22 -34.99
CA ILE A 5 36.26 -1.42 -35.17
C ILE A 5 36.61 -1.83 -36.61
N GLU A 6 35.79 -2.65 -37.27
CA GLU A 6 35.96 -2.97 -38.70
C GLU A 6 35.78 -1.72 -39.56
N THR A 7 34.79 -0.89 -39.24
CA THR A 7 34.54 0.39 -39.93
C THR A 7 35.73 1.33 -39.79
N ILE A 8 36.27 1.47 -38.57
CA ILE A 8 37.48 2.27 -38.30
C ILE A 8 38.65 1.73 -39.12
N ARG A 9 38.95 0.43 -39.03
CA ARG A 9 40.10 -0.19 -39.74
C ARG A 9 39.97 -0.07 -41.26
N ALA A 10 38.77 -0.28 -41.81
CA ALA A 10 38.51 -0.14 -43.24
C ALA A 10 38.67 1.31 -43.71
N ALA A 11 38.15 2.28 -42.95
CA ALA A 11 38.27 3.69 -43.26
C ALA A 11 39.73 4.18 -43.14
N GLU A 12 40.45 3.78 -42.08
CA GLU A 12 41.87 4.09 -41.88
C GLU A 12 42.75 3.53 -43.01
N ALA A 13 42.41 2.35 -43.57
CA ALA A 13 43.11 1.78 -44.71
C ALA A 13 42.90 2.57 -46.02
N LEU A 14 41.78 3.28 -46.18
CA LEU A 14 41.49 4.10 -47.37
C LEU A 14 42.21 5.45 -47.35
N VAL A 15 42.48 6.01 -46.17
CA VAL A 15 43.09 7.34 -46.03
C VAL A 15 44.43 7.47 -46.77
N PRO A 16 45.42 6.56 -46.63
CA PRO A 16 46.69 6.66 -47.36
C PRO A 16 46.53 6.60 -48.88
N THR A 17 45.57 5.82 -49.38
CA THR A 17 45.29 5.71 -50.82
C THR A 17 44.76 7.03 -51.36
N LEU A 18 43.78 7.63 -50.68
CA LEU A 18 43.22 8.92 -51.06
C LEU A 18 44.26 10.05 -50.93
N GLN A 19 45.10 10.02 -49.90
CA GLN A 19 46.20 10.98 -49.75
C GLN A 19 47.23 10.87 -50.88
N LYS A 20 47.53 9.65 -51.35
CA LYS A 20 48.41 9.44 -52.51
C LYS A 20 47.78 9.91 -53.82
N GLU A 21 46.49 9.65 -54.02
CA GLU A 21 45.72 10.17 -55.16
C GLU A 21 45.75 11.70 -55.19
N LEU A 22 45.46 12.34 -54.04
CA LEU A 22 45.52 13.79 -53.88
C LEU A 22 46.91 14.37 -54.21
N LEU A 23 47.97 13.69 -53.75
CA LEU A 23 49.35 14.12 -54.03
C LEU A 23 49.69 14.00 -55.53
N SER A 24 49.25 12.94 -56.20
CA SER A 24 49.45 12.76 -57.65
C SER A 24 48.76 13.88 -58.43
N LEU A 25 47.47 14.12 -58.15
CA LEU A 25 46.68 15.16 -58.79
C LEU A 25 47.32 16.55 -58.62
N ARG A 26 47.76 16.88 -57.40
CA ARG A 26 48.46 18.14 -57.14
C ARG A 26 49.82 18.25 -57.84
N THR A 27 50.51 17.13 -58.06
CA THR A 27 51.80 17.13 -58.76
C THR A 27 51.59 17.34 -60.25
N GLU A 28 50.61 16.64 -60.83
CA GLU A 28 50.22 16.73 -62.25
C GLU A 28 49.72 18.15 -62.58
N ALA A 29 48.82 18.71 -61.77
CA ALA A 29 48.27 20.06 -61.95
C ALA A 29 49.30 21.20 -61.76
N MET A 30 50.53 20.88 -61.32
CA MET A 30 51.62 21.87 -61.22
C MET A 30 52.66 21.73 -62.32
N GLU A 31 52.54 20.77 -63.25
CA GLU A 31 53.54 20.54 -64.30
C GLU A 31 53.69 21.71 -65.29
N ASP A 32 52.61 22.46 -65.54
CA ASP A 32 52.60 23.64 -66.41
C ASP A 32 52.69 24.98 -65.64
N GLY A 33 52.71 24.92 -64.31
CA GLY A 33 52.84 26.04 -63.40
C GLY A 33 51.54 26.74 -62.99
N THR A 34 50.36 26.26 -63.43
CA THR A 34 49.06 26.83 -63.06
C THR A 34 47.96 25.77 -63.00
N ILE A 35 47.33 25.59 -61.82
CA ILE A 35 46.15 24.71 -61.66
C ILE A 35 44.93 25.32 -62.35
N ASP A 36 44.30 24.59 -63.25
CA ASP A 36 43.07 25.02 -63.92
C ASP A 36 41.78 24.69 -63.14
N ALA A 37 40.64 25.12 -63.66
CA ALA A 37 39.35 24.95 -62.98
C ALA A 37 38.88 23.48 -62.93
N GLU A 38 39.23 22.66 -63.92
CA GLU A 38 38.86 21.25 -63.96
C GLU A 38 39.72 20.45 -62.97
N GLU A 39 41.02 20.71 -62.93
CA GLU A 39 41.97 20.12 -61.97
C GLU A 39 41.61 20.47 -60.52
N GLN A 40 41.22 21.72 -60.25
CA GLN A 40 40.77 22.12 -58.91
C GLN A 40 39.53 21.35 -58.47
N VAL A 41 38.56 21.09 -59.37
CA VAL A 41 37.37 20.29 -59.05
C VAL A 41 37.74 18.86 -58.69
N GLU A 42 38.74 18.26 -59.34
CA GLU A 42 39.20 16.91 -59.01
C GLU A 42 39.92 16.85 -57.66
N ILE A 43 40.77 17.84 -57.36
CA ILE A 43 41.42 18.02 -56.06
C ILE A 43 40.37 18.14 -54.95
N ASP A 44 39.42 19.07 -55.09
CA ASP A 44 38.35 19.31 -54.11
C ASP A 44 37.51 18.05 -53.88
N ARG A 45 37.26 17.26 -54.94
CA ARG A 45 36.54 16.00 -54.84
C ARG A 45 37.28 14.98 -53.97
N VAL A 46 38.59 14.83 -54.15
CA VAL A 46 39.39 13.89 -53.35
C VAL A 46 39.54 14.39 -51.92
N GLU A 47 39.73 15.70 -51.71
CA GLU A 47 39.72 16.30 -50.38
C GLU A 47 38.39 16.05 -49.65
N GLY A 48 37.27 16.27 -50.31
CA GLY A 48 35.94 15.97 -49.75
C GLY A 48 35.76 14.50 -49.37
N LYS A 49 36.32 13.56 -50.16
CA LYS A 49 36.34 12.13 -49.78
C LYS A 49 37.18 11.89 -48.53
N ILE A 50 38.36 12.52 -48.42
CA ILE A 50 39.23 12.39 -47.23
C ILE A 50 38.50 12.90 -45.99
N THR A 51 37.88 14.09 -46.06
CA THR A 51 37.08 14.64 -44.96
C THR A 51 35.94 13.70 -44.59
N SER A 52 35.19 13.20 -45.56
CA SER A 52 34.10 12.25 -45.30
C SER A 52 34.58 10.96 -44.63
N VAL A 53 35.73 10.41 -45.03
CA VAL A 53 36.33 9.21 -44.40
C VAL A 53 36.79 9.53 -42.98
N GLN A 54 37.37 10.70 -42.74
CA GLN A 54 37.76 11.15 -41.40
C GLN A 54 36.56 11.33 -40.46
N ASP A 55 35.45 11.87 -40.96
CA ASP A 55 34.21 11.98 -40.21
C ASP A 55 33.64 10.61 -39.84
N ILE A 56 33.69 9.64 -40.77
CA ILE A 56 33.30 8.25 -40.50
C ILE A 56 34.17 7.64 -39.39
N ILE A 57 35.49 7.84 -39.45
CA ILE A 57 36.40 7.36 -38.40
C ILE A 57 36.05 8.00 -37.05
N ALA A 58 35.83 9.31 -37.00
CA ALA A 58 35.49 10.03 -35.78
C ALA A 58 34.19 9.50 -35.17
N GLN A 59 33.13 9.36 -35.97
CA GLN A 59 31.83 8.85 -35.52
C GLN A 59 31.95 7.40 -35.01
N ALA A 60 32.61 6.52 -35.77
CA ALA A 60 32.79 5.13 -35.40
C ALA A 60 33.63 4.98 -34.13
N ARG A 61 34.65 5.83 -33.94
CA ARG A 61 35.48 5.86 -32.73
C ARG A 61 34.70 6.30 -31.51
N THR A 62 33.90 7.36 -31.60
CA THR A 62 33.01 7.78 -30.50
C THR A 62 32.03 6.68 -30.11
N ALA A 63 31.43 6.00 -31.08
CA ALA A 63 30.54 4.88 -30.82
C ALA A 63 31.28 3.69 -30.17
N TRP A 64 32.50 3.38 -30.64
CA TRP A 64 33.34 2.35 -30.05
C TRP A 64 33.72 2.65 -28.60
N GLU A 65 34.15 3.87 -28.29
CA GLU A 65 34.50 4.30 -26.92
C GLU A 65 33.29 4.24 -25.98
N THR A 66 32.12 4.68 -26.47
CA THR A 66 30.85 4.60 -25.73
C THR A 66 30.49 3.14 -25.42
N ASN A 67 30.56 2.26 -26.41
CA ASN A 67 30.25 0.85 -26.24
C ASN A 67 31.23 0.17 -25.28
N LYS A 68 32.53 0.50 -25.39
CA LYS A 68 33.57 -0.02 -24.49
C LYS A 68 33.31 0.38 -23.03
N ALA A 69 33.00 1.65 -22.78
CA ALA A 69 32.73 2.13 -21.42
C ALA A 69 31.51 1.44 -20.79
N GLU A 70 30.44 1.25 -21.55
CA GLU A 70 29.24 0.54 -21.09
C GLU A 70 29.51 -0.96 -20.85
N TYR A 71 30.31 -1.59 -21.71
CA TYR A 71 30.74 -2.97 -21.53
C TYR A 71 31.55 -3.13 -20.23
N GLU A 72 32.52 -2.25 -19.99
CA GLU A 72 33.37 -2.28 -18.79
C GLU A 72 32.54 -2.10 -17.51
N ARG A 73 31.53 -1.23 -17.54
CA ARG A 73 30.56 -1.04 -16.46
C ARG A 73 29.80 -2.33 -16.15
N LEU A 74 29.23 -2.98 -17.17
CA LEU A 74 28.49 -4.24 -17.00
C LEU A 74 29.40 -5.38 -16.54
N ARG A 75 30.62 -5.50 -17.09
CA ARG A 75 31.59 -6.52 -16.69
C ARG A 75 31.99 -6.38 -15.24
N THR A 76 32.24 -5.15 -14.78
CA THR A 76 32.58 -4.86 -13.38
C THR A 76 31.43 -5.24 -12.43
N GLY A 77 30.18 -5.18 -12.88
CA GLY A 77 29.03 -5.64 -12.10
C GLY A 77 28.95 -7.17 -11.95
N ILE A 78 29.41 -7.92 -12.95
CA ILE A 78 29.34 -9.40 -12.96
C ILE A 78 30.54 -10.03 -12.27
N GLU A 79 31.74 -9.48 -12.48
CA GLU A 79 33.01 -10.10 -12.10
C GLU A 79 33.12 -10.51 -10.61
N PRO A 80 32.62 -9.73 -9.63
CA PRO A 80 32.64 -10.13 -8.23
C PRO A 80 31.85 -11.42 -7.91
N HIS A 81 30.89 -11.79 -8.76
CA HIS A 81 29.99 -12.93 -8.54
C HIS A 81 30.47 -14.22 -9.20
N LEU A 82 31.44 -14.15 -10.12
CA LEU A 82 31.91 -15.32 -10.88
C LEU A 82 32.51 -16.44 -10.01
N PRO A 83 33.27 -16.17 -8.92
CA PRO A 83 33.73 -17.21 -8.02
C PRO A 83 32.56 -17.97 -7.37
N GLU A 84 31.57 -17.25 -6.84
CA GLU A 84 30.38 -17.85 -6.21
C GLU A 84 29.59 -18.71 -7.20
N ILE A 85 29.39 -18.24 -8.44
CA ILE A 85 28.75 -19.02 -9.51
C ILE A 85 29.55 -20.28 -9.84
N SER A 86 30.87 -20.16 -9.95
CA SER A 86 31.76 -21.27 -10.30
C SER A 86 31.81 -22.34 -9.20
N GLU A 87 31.71 -21.93 -7.95
CA GLU A 87 31.75 -22.81 -6.77
C GLU A 87 30.37 -23.36 -6.38
N CYS A 88 29.27 -22.85 -6.97
CA CYS A 88 27.92 -23.34 -6.67
C CYS A 88 27.77 -24.84 -6.98
N GLU A 89 27.30 -25.60 -5.98
CA GLU A 89 27.08 -27.05 -6.03
C GLU A 89 25.59 -27.43 -6.12
N LYS A 90 24.69 -26.45 -6.28
CA LYS A 90 23.25 -26.69 -6.43
C LYS A 90 22.94 -27.24 -7.82
N ASP A 91 22.42 -28.46 -7.87
CA ASP A 91 22.08 -29.15 -9.12
C ASP A 91 21.00 -28.38 -9.91
N GLU A 92 20.06 -27.75 -9.22
CA GLU A 92 18.98 -26.94 -9.79
C GLU A 92 19.51 -25.74 -10.58
N LEU A 93 20.66 -25.19 -10.17
CA LEU A 93 21.32 -24.05 -10.82
C LEU A 93 22.43 -24.46 -11.81
N SER A 94 22.65 -25.76 -12.03
CA SER A 94 23.74 -26.26 -12.86
C SER A 94 23.66 -25.81 -14.33
N ALA A 95 22.44 -25.73 -14.88
CA ALA A 95 22.20 -25.24 -16.23
C ALA A 95 22.52 -23.75 -16.36
N ASP A 96 22.06 -22.93 -15.43
CA ASP A 96 22.32 -21.48 -15.42
C ASP A 96 23.78 -21.18 -15.18
N LYS A 97 24.42 -21.89 -14.24
CA LYS A 97 25.88 -21.85 -14.02
C LYS A 97 26.63 -22.08 -15.32
N LYS A 98 26.29 -23.14 -16.05
CA LYS A 98 26.92 -23.46 -17.34
C LYS A 98 26.67 -22.36 -18.37
N ASN A 99 25.43 -21.93 -18.52
CA ASN A 99 25.07 -20.88 -19.49
C ASN A 99 25.79 -19.56 -19.19
N ILE A 100 25.94 -19.20 -17.91
CA ILE A 100 26.67 -18.01 -17.50
C ILE A 100 28.15 -18.14 -17.85
N LEU A 101 28.80 -19.26 -17.51
CA LEU A 101 30.23 -19.46 -17.77
C LEU A 101 30.54 -19.54 -19.28
N ASP A 102 29.70 -20.23 -20.06
CA ASP A 102 29.80 -20.28 -21.53
C ASP A 102 29.54 -18.88 -22.15
N GLY A 103 28.60 -18.14 -21.58
CA GLY A 103 28.29 -16.75 -21.96
C GLY A 103 29.47 -15.80 -21.71
N ILE A 104 30.13 -15.90 -20.56
CA ILE A 104 31.35 -15.15 -20.23
C ILE A 104 32.45 -15.44 -21.25
N ALA A 105 32.68 -16.72 -21.58
CA ALA A 105 33.67 -17.09 -22.58
C ALA A 105 33.36 -16.52 -23.97
N THR A 106 32.07 -16.45 -24.34
CA THR A 106 31.62 -15.83 -25.59
C THR A 106 31.87 -14.32 -25.61
N VAL A 107 31.52 -13.64 -24.51
CA VAL A 107 31.80 -12.21 -24.33
C VAL A 107 33.31 -11.93 -24.44
N ASP A 108 34.14 -12.72 -23.76
CA ASP A 108 35.60 -12.55 -23.78
C ASP A 108 36.17 -12.68 -25.20
N GLN A 109 35.68 -13.65 -25.99
CA GLN A 109 36.06 -13.81 -27.41
C GLN A 109 35.67 -12.59 -28.27
N THR A 110 34.49 -11.99 -28.05
CA THR A 110 34.09 -10.78 -28.79
C THR A 110 34.92 -9.55 -28.41
N VAL A 111 35.36 -9.47 -27.16
CA VAL A 111 36.21 -8.39 -26.66
C VAL A 111 37.64 -8.50 -27.18
N GLU A 112 38.17 -9.72 -27.37
CA GLU A 112 39.49 -9.96 -27.96
C GLU A 112 39.63 -9.34 -29.37
N VAL A 113 38.54 -9.26 -30.14
CA VAL A 113 38.52 -8.60 -31.46
C VAL A 113 38.10 -7.13 -31.42
N GLU A 114 37.92 -6.58 -30.21
CA GLU A 114 37.48 -5.20 -29.92
C GLU A 114 36.08 -4.85 -30.45
N ASP A 115 35.21 -5.86 -30.64
CA ASP A 115 33.82 -5.66 -31.05
C ASP A 115 32.92 -5.45 -29.83
N PHE A 116 33.04 -4.27 -29.20
CA PHE A 116 32.24 -3.93 -28.02
C PHE A 116 30.74 -3.78 -28.30
N ALA A 117 30.33 -3.62 -29.57
CA ALA A 117 28.90 -3.65 -29.90
C ALA A 117 28.35 -5.07 -29.73
N ALA A 118 29.02 -6.07 -30.32
CA ALA A 118 28.63 -7.46 -30.16
C ALA A 118 28.79 -7.95 -28.70
N ALA A 119 29.86 -7.53 -28.01
CA ALA A 119 30.06 -7.85 -26.60
C ALA A 119 28.90 -7.35 -25.71
N LEU A 120 28.36 -6.15 -26.01
CA LEU A 120 27.21 -5.60 -25.30
C LEU A 120 25.93 -6.40 -25.50
N ASP A 121 25.70 -6.92 -26.71
CA ASP A 121 24.54 -7.76 -27.01
C ASP A 121 24.56 -9.08 -26.22
N HIS A 122 25.76 -9.59 -25.91
CA HIS A 122 25.94 -10.78 -25.07
C HIS A 122 25.92 -10.49 -23.57
N ILE A 123 26.59 -9.42 -23.11
CA ILE A 123 26.77 -9.18 -21.67
C ILE A 123 25.51 -8.66 -20.98
N ARG A 124 24.60 -7.99 -21.69
CA ARG A 124 23.34 -7.49 -21.11
C ARG A 124 22.42 -8.61 -20.59
N PRO A 125 22.02 -9.60 -21.41
CA PRO A 125 21.22 -10.72 -20.91
C PRO A 125 21.99 -11.53 -19.85
N LEU A 126 23.32 -11.65 -20.00
CA LEU A 126 24.17 -12.32 -19.03
C LEU A 126 24.18 -11.62 -17.66
N ALA A 127 24.18 -10.30 -17.62
CA ALA A 127 24.09 -9.52 -16.38
C ALA A 127 22.79 -9.84 -15.63
N GLN A 128 21.67 -9.91 -16.36
CA GLN A 128 20.38 -10.28 -15.78
C GLN A 128 20.41 -11.71 -15.23
N MET A 129 20.96 -12.68 -15.98
CA MET A 129 21.09 -14.06 -15.53
C MET A 129 21.96 -14.18 -14.27
N VAL A 130 23.06 -13.43 -14.19
CA VAL A 130 23.93 -13.38 -13.00
C VAL A 130 23.17 -12.83 -11.80
N THR A 131 22.40 -11.75 -11.96
CA THR A 131 21.58 -11.19 -10.88
C THR A 131 20.54 -12.20 -10.39
N THR A 132 19.81 -12.84 -11.29
CA THR A 132 18.82 -13.87 -10.92
C THR A 132 19.49 -15.07 -10.24
N PHE A 133 20.61 -15.56 -10.78
CA PHE A 133 21.36 -16.66 -10.20
C PHE A 133 21.79 -16.38 -8.76
N ILE A 134 22.36 -15.19 -8.50
CA ILE A 134 22.85 -14.83 -7.17
C ILE A 134 21.69 -14.67 -6.19
N LYS A 135 20.57 -14.07 -6.61
CA LYS A 135 19.34 -13.99 -5.81
C LYS A 135 18.88 -15.40 -5.41
N LEU A 136 18.73 -16.29 -6.39
CA LEU A 136 18.30 -17.66 -6.18
C LEU A 136 19.25 -18.45 -5.30
N HIS A 137 20.55 -18.39 -5.58
CA HIS A 137 21.56 -19.10 -4.78
C HIS A 137 21.55 -18.66 -3.32
N LYS A 138 21.35 -17.36 -3.05
CA LYS A 138 21.19 -16.85 -1.69
C LYS A 138 19.92 -17.38 -1.03
N GLN A 139 18.78 -17.30 -1.71
CA GLN A 139 17.49 -17.81 -1.20
C GLN A 139 17.53 -19.31 -0.93
N MET A 140 18.13 -20.11 -1.82
CA MET A 140 18.29 -21.55 -1.62
C MET A 140 19.14 -21.86 -0.39
N ARG A 141 20.28 -21.16 -0.20
CA ARG A 141 21.13 -21.33 1.00
C ARG A 141 20.40 -20.95 2.28
N GLU A 142 19.65 -19.86 2.26
CA GLU A 142 18.82 -19.44 3.40
C GLU A 142 17.76 -20.50 3.71
N ASN A 143 17.06 -21.00 2.70
CA ASN A 143 16.05 -22.06 2.86
C ASN A 143 16.65 -23.35 3.42
N ASP A 144 17.84 -23.76 2.97
CA ASP A 144 18.54 -24.93 3.54
C ASP A 144 18.84 -24.70 5.02
N MET A 145 19.38 -23.52 5.38
CA MET A 145 19.69 -23.17 6.76
C MET A 145 18.43 -23.17 7.65
N LEU A 146 17.33 -22.60 7.17
CA LEU A 146 16.06 -22.57 7.90
C LEU A 146 15.45 -23.96 8.06
N ALA A 147 15.56 -24.82 7.04
CA ALA A 147 15.08 -26.19 7.10
C ALA A 147 15.87 -27.07 8.08
N GLU A 148 17.09 -26.67 8.46
CA GLU A 148 17.90 -27.35 9.48
C GLU A 148 17.57 -26.92 10.92
N LEU A 149 16.86 -25.80 11.11
CA LEU A 149 16.46 -25.32 12.43
C LEU A 149 15.45 -26.28 13.08
N SER A 150 15.51 -26.40 14.40
CA SER A 150 14.42 -27.02 15.15
C SER A 150 13.13 -26.19 15.00
N PRO A 151 11.94 -26.80 15.15
CA PRO A 151 10.69 -26.05 15.12
C PRO A 151 10.70 -24.85 16.07
N GLU A 152 11.22 -25.02 17.29
CA GLU A 152 11.28 -23.97 18.30
C GLU A 152 12.21 -22.82 17.88
N GLU A 153 13.39 -23.12 17.33
CA GLU A 153 14.28 -22.10 16.78
C GLU A 153 13.64 -21.38 15.59
N LEU A 154 12.92 -22.12 14.73
CA LEU A 154 12.25 -21.55 13.57
C LEU A 154 11.14 -20.58 13.98
N ALA A 155 10.37 -20.86 15.04
CA ALA A 155 9.33 -19.95 15.53
C ALA A 155 9.86 -18.58 16.00
N ASP A 156 11.12 -18.50 16.43
CA ASP A 156 11.77 -17.27 16.88
C ASP A 156 12.38 -16.44 15.72
N VAL A 157 12.36 -16.96 14.49
CA VAL A 157 12.94 -16.29 13.30
C VAL A 157 11.86 -15.57 12.50
N SER A 158 12.02 -14.26 12.30
CA SER A 158 11.19 -13.54 11.33
C SER A 158 11.51 -14.00 9.91
N LEU A 159 10.49 -14.45 9.19
CA LEU A 159 10.60 -14.92 7.79
C LEU A 159 10.11 -13.89 6.76
N ILE A 160 9.76 -12.68 7.21
CA ILE A 160 9.30 -11.58 6.36
C ILE A 160 10.48 -10.97 5.59
N GLU A 161 10.33 -10.77 4.28
CA GLU A 161 11.34 -10.15 3.41
C GLU A 161 11.12 -8.64 3.15
N GLY A 162 9.93 -8.10 3.45
CA GLY A 162 9.52 -6.72 3.13
C GLY A 162 8.95 -5.92 4.32
N ASP A 163 8.60 -4.65 4.07
CA ASP A 163 7.86 -3.86 5.06
C ASP A 163 6.37 -4.20 4.97
N THR A 164 5.84 -4.85 6.02
CA THR A 164 4.42 -5.20 6.07
C THR A 164 3.51 -3.98 6.06
N ALA A 165 3.96 -2.81 6.54
CA ALA A 165 3.13 -1.60 6.53
C ALA A 165 2.74 -1.17 5.11
N ASP A 166 3.65 -1.31 4.14
CA ASP A 166 3.39 -0.97 2.74
C ASP A 166 2.34 -1.91 2.13
N LEU A 167 2.38 -3.21 2.47
CA LEU A 167 1.44 -4.24 1.99
C LEU A 167 0.00 -4.06 2.51
N PHE A 168 -0.19 -3.26 3.56
CA PHE A 168 -1.51 -2.98 4.14
C PHE A 168 -1.94 -1.52 3.91
N SER A 169 -1.23 -0.80 3.03
CA SER A 169 -1.59 0.55 2.62
C SER A 169 -2.75 0.58 1.62
N GLU A 170 -3.45 1.71 1.55
CA GLU A 170 -4.51 1.93 0.56
C GLU A 170 -3.98 1.90 -0.89
N GLU A 171 -2.78 2.45 -1.11
CA GLU A 171 -2.11 2.42 -2.42
C GLU A 171 -1.90 0.98 -2.88
N TYR A 172 -1.34 0.13 -2.01
CA TYR A 172 -1.15 -1.27 -2.31
C TYR A 172 -2.46 -2.02 -2.58
N MET A 173 -3.51 -1.79 -1.80
CA MET A 173 -4.81 -2.43 -2.03
C MET A 173 -5.40 -2.06 -3.40
N ASN A 174 -5.27 -0.80 -3.81
CA ASN A 174 -5.70 -0.36 -5.13
C ASN A 174 -4.88 -1.01 -6.25
N GLU A 175 -3.58 -1.19 -6.06
CA GLU A 175 -2.72 -1.94 -7.01
C GLU A 175 -3.09 -3.42 -7.06
N LEU A 176 -3.34 -4.04 -5.91
CA LEU A 176 -3.75 -5.44 -5.77
C LEU A 176 -5.06 -5.71 -6.52
N ALA A 177 -6.05 -4.82 -6.37
CA ALA A 177 -7.37 -4.95 -6.99
C ALA A 177 -7.30 -5.06 -8.52
N VAL A 178 -6.31 -4.42 -9.15
CA VAL A 178 -6.13 -4.43 -10.62
C VAL A 178 -4.96 -5.30 -11.08
N ALA A 179 -4.27 -5.97 -10.16
CA ALA A 179 -3.11 -6.78 -10.49
C ALA A 179 -3.53 -7.98 -11.39
N PRO A 180 -2.85 -8.20 -12.53
CA PRO A 180 -3.07 -9.41 -13.31
C PRO A 180 -2.46 -10.61 -12.58
N ILE A 181 -3.21 -11.70 -12.47
CA ILE A 181 -2.76 -12.94 -11.84
C ILE A 181 -2.82 -14.08 -12.88
N PRO A 182 -1.67 -14.49 -13.44
CA PRO A 182 -1.64 -15.55 -14.44
C PRO A 182 -2.24 -16.88 -13.95
N GLY A 183 -3.12 -17.45 -14.77
CA GLY A 183 -3.77 -18.72 -14.49
C GLY A 183 -4.95 -18.66 -13.51
N GLU A 184 -5.34 -17.47 -13.04
CA GLU A 184 -6.51 -17.29 -12.15
C GLU A 184 -7.77 -17.93 -12.74
N GLY A 185 -8.56 -18.58 -11.87
CA GLY A 185 -9.79 -19.28 -12.22
C GLY A 185 -9.61 -20.51 -13.11
N SER A 186 -8.40 -20.85 -13.55
CA SER A 186 -8.19 -21.96 -14.47
C SER A 186 -8.33 -23.32 -13.77
N PRO A 187 -9.05 -24.30 -14.37
CA PRO A 187 -9.15 -25.65 -13.81
C PRO A 187 -7.79 -26.36 -13.66
N ASP A 188 -6.85 -26.06 -14.56
CA ASP A 188 -5.51 -26.65 -14.53
C ASP A 188 -4.70 -26.12 -13.34
N LEU A 189 -4.73 -24.81 -13.06
CA LEU A 189 -4.08 -24.26 -11.87
C LEU A 189 -4.71 -24.80 -10.59
N ARG A 190 -6.04 -24.84 -10.50
CA ARG A 190 -6.77 -25.37 -9.35
C ARG A 190 -6.37 -26.80 -9.03
N LYS A 191 -6.32 -27.67 -10.06
CA LYS A 191 -5.90 -29.06 -9.91
C LYS A 191 -4.46 -29.15 -9.43
N LEU A 192 -3.56 -28.32 -9.96
CA LEU A 192 -2.16 -28.32 -9.60
C LEU A 192 -1.94 -27.82 -8.17
N MET A 193 -2.63 -26.76 -7.75
CA MET A 193 -2.63 -26.25 -6.37
C MET A 193 -3.09 -27.33 -5.38
N ALA A 194 -4.18 -28.04 -5.69
CA ALA A 194 -4.68 -29.14 -4.85
C ALA A 194 -3.71 -30.34 -4.79
N GLU A 195 -2.82 -30.50 -5.77
CA GLU A 195 -1.74 -31.49 -5.72
C GLU A 195 -0.57 -31.00 -4.87
N ILE A 196 -0.16 -29.73 -5.04
CA ILE A 196 0.91 -29.09 -4.26
C ILE A 196 0.58 -29.08 -2.77
N ASP A 197 -0.66 -28.76 -2.41
CA ASP A 197 -1.15 -28.69 -1.04
C ASP A 197 -0.99 -30.01 -0.27
N LYS A 198 -1.18 -31.15 -0.97
CA LYS A 198 -0.99 -32.50 -0.44
C LYS A 198 0.49 -32.88 -0.26
N GLY A 199 1.40 -32.04 -0.74
CA GLY A 199 2.84 -32.27 -0.72
C GLY A 199 3.33 -33.00 -1.96
N VAL A 200 4.20 -32.33 -2.71
CA VAL A 200 4.94 -32.89 -3.85
C VAL A 200 6.42 -33.07 -3.50
N THR A 201 6.99 -34.21 -3.87
CA THR A 201 8.39 -34.56 -3.55
C THR A 201 9.08 -35.30 -4.70
N GLY A 202 10.40 -35.41 -4.63
CA GLY A 202 11.20 -36.18 -5.58
C GLY A 202 11.03 -35.71 -7.04
N PRO A 203 11.08 -36.63 -8.02
CA PRO A 203 10.92 -36.26 -9.44
C PRO A 203 9.59 -35.57 -9.76
N ARG A 204 8.53 -35.90 -9.01
CA ARG A 204 7.20 -35.32 -9.25
C ARG A 204 7.17 -33.82 -8.94
N ARG A 205 7.91 -33.38 -7.92
CA ARG A 205 8.05 -31.95 -7.59
C ARG A 205 8.57 -31.16 -8.80
N ALA A 206 9.65 -31.62 -9.43
CA ALA A 206 10.20 -30.95 -10.62
C ALA A 206 9.19 -30.89 -11.78
N GLU A 207 8.45 -31.97 -12.03
CA GLU A 207 7.39 -31.98 -13.06
C GLU A 207 6.25 -30.99 -12.76
N VAL A 208 5.89 -30.85 -11.50
CA VAL A 208 4.85 -29.91 -11.03
C VAL A 208 5.32 -28.47 -11.19
N MET A 209 6.58 -28.15 -10.88
CA MET A 209 7.10 -26.79 -11.07
C MET A 209 7.20 -26.40 -12.56
N VAL A 210 7.50 -27.36 -13.44
CA VAL A 210 7.45 -27.13 -14.89
C VAL A 210 6.01 -26.88 -15.37
N GLN A 211 5.04 -27.67 -14.89
CA GLN A 211 3.62 -27.44 -15.20
C GLN A 211 3.15 -26.08 -14.67
N LEU A 212 3.52 -25.72 -13.44
CA LEU A 212 3.15 -24.46 -12.84
C LEU A 212 3.73 -23.29 -13.63
N SER A 213 5.03 -23.30 -13.94
CA SER A 213 5.68 -22.28 -14.80
C SER A 213 4.98 -22.14 -16.15
N SER A 214 4.52 -23.24 -16.75
CA SER A 214 3.78 -23.17 -18.02
C SER A 214 2.41 -22.50 -17.92
N ILE A 215 1.77 -22.56 -16.75
CA ILE A 215 0.47 -21.95 -16.47
C ILE A 215 0.64 -20.47 -16.11
N VAL A 216 1.61 -20.16 -15.23
CA VAL A 216 1.80 -18.79 -14.71
C VAL A 216 2.65 -17.92 -15.65
N GLY A 217 3.38 -18.53 -16.59
CA GLY A 217 4.25 -17.85 -17.54
C GLY A 217 5.68 -17.68 -17.02
N ASP A 218 6.56 -17.21 -17.92
CA ASP A 218 7.94 -16.85 -17.61
C ASP A 218 8.07 -15.32 -17.67
N PRO A 219 8.46 -14.63 -16.57
CA PRO A 219 8.79 -15.17 -15.23
C PRO A 219 7.55 -15.54 -14.38
N PRO A 220 7.69 -16.42 -13.35
CA PRO A 220 8.93 -17.06 -12.87
C PRO A 220 9.30 -18.38 -13.59
N SER A 221 10.61 -18.67 -13.58
CA SER A 221 11.15 -19.97 -14.02
C SER A 221 10.74 -21.11 -13.07
N ASN A 222 10.84 -22.36 -13.54
CA ASN A 222 10.60 -23.53 -12.71
C ASN A 222 11.57 -23.66 -11.52
N VAL A 223 12.78 -23.07 -11.60
CA VAL A 223 13.75 -23.05 -10.49
C VAL A 223 13.35 -22.01 -9.42
N GLU A 224 12.84 -20.85 -9.84
CA GLU A 224 12.27 -19.85 -8.93
C GLU A 224 11.03 -20.39 -8.20
N LEU A 225 10.16 -21.10 -8.91
CA LEU A 225 9.01 -21.76 -8.30
C LEU A 225 9.43 -22.88 -7.34
N ASP A 226 10.43 -23.67 -7.70
CA ASP A 226 10.95 -24.71 -6.81
C ASP A 226 11.57 -24.12 -5.54
N THR A 227 12.30 -23.01 -5.67
CA THR A 227 12.87 -22.26 -4.54
C THR A 227 11.76 -21.70 -3.65
N SER A 228 10.72 -21.12 -4.23
CA SER A 228 9.53 -20.63 -3.53
C SER A 228 8.80 -21.76 -2.80
N TYR A 229 8.69 -22.94 -3.42
CA TYR A 229 8.08 -24.11 -2.80
C TYR A 229 8.90 -24.62 -1.60
N THR A 230 10.24 -24.58 -1.65
CA THR A 230 11.05 -24.89 -0.45
C THR A 230 10.75 -23.92 0.69
N ARG A 231 10.72 -22.60 0.41
CA ARG A 231 10.38 -21.59 1.42
C ARG A 231 8.98 -21.79 1.99
N PHE A 232 8.01 -22.14 1.13
CA PHE A 232 6.66 -22.51 1.55
C PHE A 232 6.62 -23.67 2.54
N LEU A 233 7.43 -24.72 2.34
CA LEU A 233 7.51 -25.82 3.30
C LEU A 233 8.06 -25.38 4.66
N VAL A 234 9.06 -24.50 4.67
CA VAL A 234 9.59 -23.88 5.90
C VAL A 234 8.51 -23.06 6.61
N LEU A 235 7.77 -22.24 5.85
CA LEU A 235 6.67 -21.42 6.39
C LEU A 235 5.57 -22.28 7.01
N ARG A 236 5.17 -23.38 6.37
CA ARG A 236 4.21 -24.33 6.95
C ARG A 236 4.68 -24.93 8.27
N GLN A 237 5.97 -25.26 8.38
CA GLN A 237 6.53 -25.78 9.62
C GLN A 237 6.47 -24.74 10.74
N GLN A 238 6.78 -23.48 10.44
CA GLN A 238 6.66 -22.37 11.40
C GLN A 238 5.20 -22.13 11.81
N GLN A 239 4.30 -22.08 10.83
CA GLN A 239 2.85 -21.93 10.99
C GLN A 239 2.27 -22.99 11.94
N GLU A 240 2.64 -24.25 11.78
CA GLU A 240 2.12 -25.34 12.63
C GLU A 240 2.51 -25.18 14.11
N LEU A 241 3.67 -24.57 14.41
CA LEU A 241 4.11 -24.37 15.78
C LEU A 241 3.48 -23.11 16.38
N ILE A 242 3.64 -21.96 15.72
CA ILE A 242 3.11 -20.68 16.20
C ILE A 242 1.58 -20.72 16.29
N GLY A 243 0.90 -21.35 15.31
CA GLY A 243 -0.55 -21.53 15.35
C GLY A 243 -1.03 -22.28 16.59
N LYS A 244 -0.28 -23.29 17.05
CA LYS A 244 -0.57 -24.01 18.30
C LYS A 244 -0.34 -23.12 19.52
N GLU A 245 0.76 -22.38 19.55
CA GLU A 245 1.10 -21.46 20.66
C GLU A 245 0.07 -20.34 20.81
N ASN A 246 -0.39 -19.78 19.69
CA ASN A 246 -1.40 -18.72 19.66
C ASN A 246 -2.83 -19.22 19.89
N CYS A 247 -3.02 -20.54 19.97
CA CYS A 247 -4.33 -21.21 20.02
C CYS A 247 -5.21 -20.89 18.79
N ALA A 248 -4.58 -20.66 17.64
CA ALA A 248 -5.28 -20.43 16.37
C ALA A 248 -5.83 -21.72 15.75
N GLY A 249 -5.49 -22.89 16.31
CA GLY A 249 -5.92 -24.20 15.81
C GLY A 249 -5.08 -24.69 14.64
N ASP A 250 -5.49 -25.82 14.07
CA ASP A 250 -4.91 -26.31 12.82
C ASP A 250 -5.45 -25.48 11.65
N MET A 251 -4.62 -25.27 10.62
CA MET A 251 -5.04 -24.52 9.44
C MET A 251 -6.17 -25.24 8.70
N GLU A 252 -7.31 -24.54 8.57
CA GLU A 252 -8.48 -25.09 7.90
C GLU A 252 -8.19 -25.33 6.41
N GLN A 253 -8.55 -26.53 5.96
CA GLN A 253 -8.38 -26.94 4.57
C GLN A 253 -9.62 -26.52 3.78
N LEU A 254 -9.44 -26.11 2.52
CA LEU A 254 -10.56 -25.77 1.64
C LEU A 254 -11.49 -26.98 1.46
N ASP A 255 -12.79 -26.76 1.63
CA ASP A 255 -13.85 -27.72 1.34
C ASP A 255 -14.33 -27.53 -0.12
N PRO A 256 -13.86 -28.37 -1.06
CA PRO A 256 -14.22 -28.23 -2.47
C PRO A 256 -15.68 -28.60 -2.76
N GLU A 257 -16.38 -29.26 -1.84
CA GLU A 257 -17.82 -29.53 -2.01
C GLU A 257 -18.64 -28.27 -1.73
N LYS A 258 -18.21 -27.45 -0.77
CA LYS A 258 -18.81 -26.15 -0.48
C LYS A 258 -18.36 -25.05 -1.42
N HIS A 259 -17.09 -25.07 -1.85
CA HIS A 259 -16.46 -24.00 -2.62
C HIS A 259 -15.72 -24.55 -3.85
N PRO A 260 -16.43 -25.18 -4.81
CA PRO A 260 -15.82 -25.92 -5.93
C PRO A 260 -14.96 -25.05 -6.86
N GLU A 261 -15.25 -23.76 -6.94
CA GLU A 261 -14.58 -22.82 -7.83
C GLU A 261 -13.59 -21.89 -7.11
N PHE A 262 -13.47 -21.97 -5.78
CA PHE A 262 -12.62 -21.05 -5.01
C PHE A 262 -11.13 -21.33 -5.17
N GLY A 263 -10.73 -22.59 -5.31
CA GLY A 263 -9.33 -22.95 -5.53
C GLY A 263 -8.80 -22.32 -6.83
N ALA A 264 -7.64 -21.66 -6.74
CA ALA A 264 -7.05 -20.81 -7.77
C ALA A 264 -7.92 -19.63 -8.23
N SER A 265 -8.95 -19.23 -7.46
CA SER A 265 -9.74 -18.03 -7.76
C SER A 265 -8.90 -16.76 -7.57
N ARG A 266 -9.38 -15.65 -8.16
CA ARG A 266 -8.74 -14.34 -8.02
C ARG A 266 -8.59 -13.93 -6.55
N SER A 267 -9.64 -14.06 -5.73
CA SER A 267 -9.58 -13.71 -4.30
C SER A 267 -8.56 -14.53 -3.51
N GLN A 268 -8.47 -15.83 -3.78
CA GLN A 268 -7.49 -16.71 -3.14
C GLN A 268 -6.05 -16.35 -3.57
N LEU A 269 -5.84 -16.04 -4.84
CA LEU A 269 -4.53 -15.68 -5.35
C LEU A 269 -4.11 -14.25 -4.99
N MET A 270 -5.06 -13.31 -4.83
CA MET A 270 -4.78 -11.99 -4.26
C MET A 270 -4.32 -12.13 -2.80
N PHE A 271 -5.00 -12.97 -2.00
CA PHE A 271 -4.55 -13.31 -0.63
C PHE A 271 -3.14 -13.90 -0.67
N GLY A 272 -2.93 -14.85 -1.58
CA GLY A 272 -1.63 -15.45 -1.80
C GLY A 272 -0.56 -14.47 -2.25
N LYS A 273 -0.91 -13.41 -2.98
CA LYS A 273 0.00 -12.35 -3.42
C LYS A 273 0.46 -11.49 -2.25
N VAL A 274 -0.43 -11.11 -1.34
CA VAL A 274 -0.06 -10.37 -0.11
C VAL A 274 0.95 -11.19 0.70
N LEU A 275 0.65 -12.47 0.96
CA LEU A 275 1.57 -13.34 1.69
C LEU A 275 2.85 -13.64 0.90
N GLY A 276 2.73 -13.77 -0.42
CA GLY A 276 3.85 -14.02 -1.32
C GLY A 276 4.88 -12.89 -1.25
N GLU A 277 4.42 -11.65 -1.29
CA GLU A 277 5.28 -10.47 -1.17
C GLU A 277 5.80 -10.28 0.25
N ALA A 278 5.02 -10.63 1.27
CA ALA A 278 5.49 -10.63 2.66
C ALA A 278 6.65 -11.61 2.87
N PHE A 279 6.59 -12.82 2.29
CA PHE A 279 7.57 -13.89 2.53
C PHE A 279 8.58 -14.13 1.40
N GLY A 280 8.50 -13.38 0.30
CA GLY A 280 9.36 -13.59 -0.87
C GLY A 280 9.08 -14.89 -1.65
N ILE A 281 7.82 -15.35 -1.66
CA ILE A 281 7.38 -16.56 -2.38
C ILE A 281 6.33 -16.22 -3.45
N HIS A 282 6.17 -17.09 -4.44
CA HIS A 282 5.11 -16.95 -5.45
C HIS A 282 3.71 -17.03 -4.82
N GLU A 283 2.75 -16.28 -5.37
CA GLU A 283 1.38 -16.12 -4.84
C GLU A 283 0.63 -17.45 -4.72
N VAL A 284 0.90 -18.41 -5.61
CA VAL A 284 0.34 -19.76 -5.53
C VAL A 284 0.72 -20.45 -4.24
N PHE A 285 1.96 -20.29 -3.77
CA PHE A 285 2.39 -20.87 -2.51
C PHE A 285 1.90 -20.07 -1.32
N GLY A 286 1.85 -18.73 -1.44
CA GLY A 286 1.21 -17.88 -0.43
C GLY A 286 -0.26 -18.25 -0.21
N ALA A 287 -1.00 -18.53 -1.28
CA ALA A 287 -2.40 -18.96 -1.22
C ALA A 287 -2.57 -20.30 -0.50
N LEU A 288 -1.60 -21.20 -0.63
CA LEU A 288 -1.63 -22.52 0.00
C LEU A 288 -1.21 -22.50 1.48
N LEU A 289 -0.70 -21.37 2.00
CA LEU A 289 -0.45 -21.20 3.42
C LEU A 289 -1.74 -21.14 4.23
N SER A 290 -2.81 -20.58 3.64
CA SER A 290 -4.17 -20.66 4.15
C SER A 290 -5.14 -20.94 2.99
N PRO A 291 -5.50 -22.22 2.74
CA PRO A 291 -6.33 -22.60 1.59
C PRO A 291 -7.70 -21.93 1.53
N THR A 292 -8.22 -21.43 2.65
CA THR A 292 -9.47 -20.67 2.75
C THR A 292 -9.27 -19.15 2.71
N GLY A 293 -8.03 -18.64 2.74
CA GLY A 293 -7.74 -17.21 2.78
C GLY A 293 -8.30 -16.46 1.57
N GLY A 294 -8.99 -15.35 1.81
CA GLY A 294 -9.72 -14.61 0.79
C GLY A 294 -11.16 -15.11 0.55
N LEU A 295 -11.61 -16.13 1.29
CA LEU A 295 -13.04 -16.40 1.45
C LEU A 295 -13.63 -15.39 2.42
N VAL A 296 -14.73 -14.74 2.04
CA VAL A 296 -15.46 -13.85 2.94
C VAL A 296 -16.21 -14.69 3.98
N GLY A 297 -15.68 -14.70 5.20
CA GLY A 297 -16.20 -15.42 6.36
C GLY A 297 -15.13 -16.26 7.05
N PRO A 298 -15.44 -16.88 8.21
CA PRO A 298 -14.47 -17.70 8.91
C PRO A 298 -14.29 -19.06 8.23
N GLY A 299 -13.15 -19.25 7.57
CA GLY A 299 -12.76 -20.55 7.03
C GLY A 299 -13.64 -21.00 5.87
N ASN A 300 -14.23 -22.21 5.96
CA ASN A 300 -15.23 -22.68 4.98
C ASN A 300 -16.67 -22.26 5.32
N GLN A 301 -16.85 -21.32 6.24
CA GLN A 301 -18.15 -20.75 6.53
C GLN A 301 -18.29 -19.43 5.79
N LEU A 302 -19.29 -19.36 4.92
CA LEU A 302 -19.74 -18.09 4.36
C LEU A 302 -20.64 -17.43 5.39
N ILE A 303 -20.48 -16.12 5.60
CA ILE A 303 -21.43 -15.34 6.39
C ILE A 303 -22.81 -15.46 5.73
N PRO A 304 -23.80 -16.09 6.38
CA PRO A 304 -25.16 -16.14 5.87
C PRO A 304 -25.67 -14.71 5.60
N GLY A 305 -26.26 -14.44 4.43
CA GLY A 305 -26.77 -13.12 4.05
C GLY A 305 -25.83 -12.23 3.21
N PHE A 306 -24.52 -12.52 3.16
CA PHE A 306 -23.62 -11.94 2.15
C PHE A 306 -23.64 -12.70 0.82
N ALA A 307 -24.03 -13.97 0.86
CA ALA A 307 -24.49 -14.70 -0.32
C ALA A 307 -25.66 -13.93 -0.95
N VAL A 308 -25.56 -13.69 -2.25
CA VAL A 308 -26.47 -12.84 -3.03
C VAL A 308 -27.91 -13.41 -3.07
N GLY A 309 -28.68 -13.19 -1.99
CA GLY A 309 -30.14 -13.39 -1.89
C GLY A 309 -30.67 -14.84 -2.09
N PRO A 310 -31.96 -15.07 -1.78
CA PRO A 310 -32.67 -16.28 -2.19
C PRO A 310 -33.01 -16.14 -3.68
N VAL A 311 -32.02 -16.30 -4.55
CA VAL A 311 -32.30 -16.51 -5.97
C VAL A 311 -32.14 -18.00 -6.21
N GLU A 312 -33.25 -18.68 -6.52
CA GLU A 312 -33.23 -19.92 -7.28
C GLU A 312 -32.56 -19.62 -8.64
N TYR A 313 -31.23 -19.50 -8.65
CA TYR A 313 -30.46 -19.53 -9.88
C TYR A 313 -30.15 -20.99 -10.16
N ASP A 314 -30.85 -21.50 -11.15
CA ASP A 314 -30.82 -22.88 -11.62
C ASP A 314 -29.45 -23.16 -12.26
N GLY A 315 -28.45 -23.47 -11.42
CA GLY A 315 -27.13 -23.94 -11.83
C GLY A 315 -25.96 -23.12 -11.30
N TYR A 316 -25.31 -23.67 -10.26
CA TYR A 316 -23.90 -23.47 -9.87
C TYR A 316 -23.25 -22.12 -10.22
N ASP A 317 -23.29 -21.18 -9.28
CA ASP A 317 -22.25 -20.16 -9.12
C ASP A 317 -21.99 -20.03 -7.62
N SER A 318 -20.78 -20.35 -7.19
CA SER A 318 -20.38 -20.32 -5.78
C SER A 318 -20.56 -18.88 -5.25
N PRO A 319 -21.22 -18.65 -4.10
CA PRO A 319 -21.63 -17.32 -3.63
C PRO A 319 -20.47 -16.52 -3.02
N HIS A 320 -19.35 -16.45 -3.72
CA HIS A 320 -18.26 -15.55 -3.40
C HIS A 320 -18.60 -14.19 -4.01
N LEU A 321 -18.28 -13.12 -3.28
CA LEU A 321 -18.35 -11.77 -3.84
C LEU A 321 -17.41 -11.70 -5.04
N ASP A 322 -17.80 -10.89 -6.03
CA ASP A 322 -16.92 -10.51 -7.13
C ASP A 322 -15.57 -10.07 -6.54
N PRO A 323 -14.43 -10.59 -6.99
CA PRO A 323 -13.11 -10.17 -6.51
C PRO A 323 -12.87 -8.66 -6.65
N ASP A 324 -13.54 -8.01 -7.62
CA ASP A 324 -13.48 -6.56 -7.81
C ASP A 324 -14.40 -5.81 -6.82
N HIS A 325 -15.17 -6.52 -5.99
CA HIS A 325 -15.99 -5.96 -4.94
C HIS A 325 -15.11 -5.50 -3.76
N PRO A 326 -15.26 -4.27 -3.26
CA PRO A 326 -14.44 -3.74 -2.16
C PRO A 326 -14.40 -4.62 -0.90
N VAL A 327 -15.52 -5.27 -0.57
CA VAL A 327 -15.59 -6.23 0.54
C VAL A 327 -14.76 -7.50 0.29
N ALA A 328 -14.64 -7.99 -0.94
CA ALA A 328 -13.80 -9.14 -1.26
C ALA A 328 -12.32 -8.78 -1.12
N LEU A 329 -11.92 -7.63 -1.67
CA LEU A 329 -10.57 -7.07 -1.51
C LEU A 329 -10.22 -6.86 -0.04
N HIS A 330 -11.15 -6.29 0.74
CA HIS A 330 -11.00 -6.15 2.19
C HIS A 330 -10.78 -7.49 2.88
N GLY A 331 -11.67 -8.46 2.62
CA GLY A 331 -11.59 -9.80 3.22
C GLY A 331 -10.25 -10.46 2.92
N THR A 332 -9.79 -10.37 1.68
CA THR A 332 -8.47 -10.85 1.25
C THR A 332 -7.32 -10.24 2.08
N VAL A 333 -7.29 -8.93 2.23
CA VAL A 333 -6.18 -8.23 2.92
C VAL A 333 -6.27 -8.43 4.44
N HIS A 334 -7.49 -8.40 4.97
CA HIS A 334 -7.81 -8.72 6.36
C HIS A 334 -7.32 -10.12 6.76
N ASP A 335 -7.64 -11.13 5.94
CA ASP A 335 -7.22 -12.50 6.20
C ASP A 335 -5.70 -12.64 6.14
N ALA A 336 -5.04 -11.95 5.20
CA ALA A 336 -3.57 -11.94 5.10
C ALA A 336 -2.94 -11.33 6.36
N ALA A 337 -3.44 -10.19 6.83
CA ALA A 337 -2.98 -9.55 8.06
C ALA A 337 -3.19 -10.45 9.29
N GLY A 338 -4.36 -11.08 9.38
CA GLY A 338 -4.69 -12.06 10.40
C GLY A 338 -3.80 -13.29 10.39
N TYR A 339 -3.49 -13.82 9.20
CA TYR A 339 -2.60 -14.96 9.01
C TYR A 339 -1.19 -14.64 9.51
N LEU A 340 -0.60 -13.53 9.04
CA LEU A 340 0.74 -13.11 9.46
C LEU A 340 0.83 -13.01 10.99
N LYS A 341 -0.21 -12.43 11.62
CA LYS A 341 -0.21 -12.25 13.07
C LYS A 341 -0.37 -13.57 13.81
N SER A 342 -1.28 -14.41 13.36
CA SER A 342 -1.69 -15.62 14.08
C SER A 342 -0.70 -16.78 13.91
N PHE A 343 -0.05 -16.86 12.76
CA PHE A 343 0.80 -18.00 12.40
C PHE A 343 2.29 -17.66 12.24
N HIS A 344 2.64 -16.37 12.23
CA HIS A 344 4.03 -15.93 12.13
C HIS A 344 4.43 -14.88 13.18
N ASN A 345 3.51 -14.45 14.05
CA ASN A 345 3.71 -13.37 15.02
C ASN A 345 4.06 -12.00 14.39
N GLU A 346 3.79 -11.83 13.10
CA GLU A 346 4.20 -10.69 12.29
C GLU A 346 3.01 -9.90 11.75
N GLY A 347 3.25 -8.69 11.24
CA GLY A 347 2.21 -7.86 10.63
C GLY A 347 1.20 -7.26 11.62
N PRO A 348 0.22 -6.51 11.08
CA PRO A 348 -0.67 -5.68 11.91
C PRO A 348 -1.82 -6.46 12.56
N GLY A 349 -2.12 -7.69 12.11
CA GLY A 349 -3.27 -8.46 12.57
C GLY A 349 -4.59 -7.97 11.95
N TYR A 350 -5.71 -8.51 12.43
CA TYR A 350 -7.05 -8.26 11.85
C TYR A 350 -7.50 -6.79 11.86
N ASN A 351 -6.85 -5.93 12.67
CA ASN A 351 -7.11 -4.49 12.75
C ASN A 351 -6.07 -3.68 11.99
N TYR A 352 -5.89 -3.97 10.70
CA TYR A 352 -4.78 -3.42 9.94
C TYR A 352 -4.96 -1.96 9.50
N ARG A 353 -6.13 -1.34 9.74
CA ARG A 353 -6.42 0.03 9.30
C ARG A 353 -6.48 1.07 10.43
N ASP A 354 -6.21 0.70 11.67
CA ASP A 354 -6.16 1.61 12.84
C ASP A 354 -7.33 2.62 12.87
N ASN A 355 -8.53 2.19 12.45
CA ASN A 355 -9.69 3.08 12.35
C ASN A 355 -10.58 3.01 13.61
N PRO A 356 -11.38 4.05 13.90
CA PRO A 356 -12.20 4.10 15.12
C PRO A 356 -13.23 2.97 15.23
N VAL A 357 -13.67 2.41 14.10
CA VAL A 357 -14.65 1.31 14.05
C VAL A 357 -13.98 0.00 14.47
N GLU A 358 -12.77 -0.29 13.96
CA GLU A 358 -11.92 -1.41 14.37
C GLU A 358 -11.53 -1.32 15.84
N ALA A 359 -11.14 -0.13 16.31
CA ALA A 359 -10.80 0.11 17.71
C ALA A 359 -12.00 -0.15 18.63
N CYS A 360 -13.21 0.27 18.23
CA CYS A 360 -14.43 0.03 18.98
C CYS A 360 -14.82 -1.46 19.00
N ALA A 361 -14.77 -2.14 17.85
CA ALA A 361 -15.08 -3.56 17.75
C ALA A 361 -14.10 -4.42 18.57
N THR A 362 -12.81 -4.06 18.57
CA THR A 362 -11.78 -4.72 19.37
C THR A 362 -11.99 -4.51 20.86
N ALA A 363 -12.29 -3.28 21.28
CA ALA A 363 -12.56 -2.95 22.69
C ALA A 363 -13.77 -3.74 23.25
N VAL A 364 -14.78 -4.01 22.42
CA VAL A 364 -15.93 -4.85 22.80
C VAL A 364 -15.52 -6.33 22.96
N LEU A 365 -14.62 -6.85 22.13
CA LEU A 365 -14.14 -8.23 22.25
C LEU A 365 -13.18 -8.47 23.41
N GLU A 366 -12.39 -7.46 23.79
CA GLU A 366 -11.52 -7.53 24.97
C GLU A 366 -12.31 -7.67 26.29
N MET A 367 -13.62 -7.36 26.28
CA MET A 367 -14.53 -7.55 27.41
C MET A 367 -15.12 -8.98 27.48
N VAL A 368 -14.93 -9.81 26.45
CA VAL A 368 -15.41 -11.20 26.38
C VAL A 368 -14.34 -12.12 27.00
N PRO A 369 -14.72 -13.20 27.75
CA PRO A 369 -13.74 -14.14 28.30
C PRO A 369 -12.73 -14.60 27.25
N PHE A 370 -11.44 -14.66 27.63
CA PHE A 370 -10.28 -14.83 26.75
C PHE A 370 -10.43 -15.96 25.70
N ASP A 371 -11.11 -17.05 26.07
CA ASP A 371 -11.30 -18.22 25.19
C ASP A 371 -12.39 -18.00 24.12
N LEU A 372 -13.38 -17.12 24.34
CA LEU A 372 -14.42 -16.76 23.38
C LEU A 372 -14.00 -15.58 22.49
N GLY A 373 -13.32 -14.57 23.06
CA GLY A 373 -12.88 -13.38 22.31
C GLY A 373 -11.91 -13.71 21.17
N LYS A 374 -11.07 -14.74 21.33
CA LYS A 374 -10.14 -15.20 20.28
C LYS A 374 -10.83 -15.73 19.03
N GLY A 375 -11.97 -16.41 19.17
CA GLY A 375 -12.73 -16.92 18.03
C GLY A 375 -13.48 -15.84 17.25
N LEU A 376 -13.72 -14.68 17.87
CA LEU A 376 -14.50 -13.57 17.32
C LEU A 376 -13.63 -12.47 16.67
N LEU A 377 -12.33 -12.42 16.98
CA LEU A 377 -11.38 -11.46 16.39
C LEU A 377 -11.38 -11.44 14.85
N PRO A 378 -11.44 -12.59 14.15
CA PRO A 378 -11.57 -12.60 12.68
C PRO A 378 -12.88 -11.96 12.19
N LEU A 379 -13.95 -12.00 12.99
CA LEU A 379 -15.25 -11.43 12.60
C LEU A 379 -15.30 -9.91 12.76
N THR A 380 -14.59 -9.36 13.76
CA THR A 380 -14.61 -7.91 13.99
C THR A 380 -13.91 -7.11 12.92
N GLY A 381 -12.77 -7.58 12.41
CA GLY A 381 -12.07 -6.90 11.32
C GLY A 381 -12.77 -7.08 9.97
N GLN A 382 -13.54 -8.15 9.79
CA GLN A 382 -14.44 -8.30 8.63
C GLN A 382 -15.61 -7.32 8.72
N ALA A 383 -16.27 -7.20 9.88
CA ALA A 383 -17.39 -6.29 10.08
C ALA A 383 -16.99 -4.82 9.94
N SER A 384 -15.87 -4.41 10.55
CA SER A 384 -15.36 -3.03 10.45
C SER A 384 -14.98 -2.66 9.02
N GLY A 385 -14.36 -3.60 8.29
CA GLY A 385 -13.99 -3.40 6.91
C GLY A 385 -15.15 -3.34 5.94
N VAL A 386 -16.12 -4.23 6.12
CA VAL A 386 -17.41 -4.15 5.43
C VAL A 386 -17.99 -2.76 5.65
N VAL A 387 -18.06 -2.27 6.89
CA VAL A 387 -18.57 -0.93 7.20
C VAL A 387 -17.75 0.16 6.53
N TYR A 388 -16.41 0.13 6.64
CA TYR A 388 -15.52 1.11 6.05
C TYR A 388 -15.68 1.20 4.52
N TRP A 389 -15.59 0.08 3.81
CA TRP A 389 -15.71 0.05 2.35
C TRP A 389 -17.14 0.30 1.87
N THR A 390 -18.15 -0.04 2.67
CA THR A 390 -19.55 0.32 2.41
C THR A 390 -19.75 1.84 2.52
N LEU A 391 -19.12 2.50 3.50
CA LEU A 391 -19.13 3.95 3.66
C LEU A 391 -18.35 4.65 2.54
N GLU A 392 -17.25 4.06 2.07
CA GLU A 392 -16.42 4.63 1.00
C GLU A 392 -17.04 4.42 -0.41
N ALA A 393 -17.75 3.31 -0.63
CA ALA A 393 -18.41 3.00 -1.91
C ALA A 393 -19.70 3.81 -2.17
N GLY A 394 -20.27 4.49 -1.16
CA GLY A 394 -21.34 5.49 -1.30
C GLY A 394 -22.77 5.06 -0.89
N ASP A 395 -23.59 6.07 -0.55
CA ASP A 395 -24.90 6.00 0.16
C ASP A 395 -25.96 5.01 -0.39
N GLU A 396 -26.02 4.75 -1.70
CA GLU A 396 -27.10 3.93 -2.29
C GLU A 396 -26.97 2.43 -1.93
N TYR A 397 -25.79 2.00 -1.49
CA TYR A 397 -25.49 0.63 -1.05
C TYR A 397 -25.71 0.42 0.46
N ILE A 398 -25.65 1.51 1.26
CA ILE A 398 -25.62 1.49 2.73
C ILE A 398 -26.95 1.04 3.35
N GLU A 399 -28.09 1.56 2.89
CA GLU A 399 -29.38 1.40 3.59
C GLU A 399 -29.98 -0.03 3.50
N VAL A 400 -29.64 -0.82 2.47
CA VAL A 400 -30.28 -2.14 2.27
C VAL A 400 -29.47 -3.30 2.85
N ARG A 401 -28.15 -3.13 3.02
CA ARG A 401 -27.22 -4.23 3.34
C ARG A 401 -26.72 -4.19 4.78
N MET A 402 -26.57 -3.01 5.40
CA MET A 402 -26.20 -2.92 6.83
C MET A 402 -27.24 -3.59 7.73
N ASP A 403 -28.54 -3.41 7.45
CA ASP A 403 -29.60 -4.09 8.20
C ASP A 403 -29.53 -5.62 8.07
N ALA A 404 -29.15 -6.14 6.90
CA ALA A 404 -29.03 -7.59 6.68
C ALA A 404 -27.78 -8.20 7.32
N ALA A 405 -26.64 -7.51 7.24
CA ALA A 405 -25.39 -7.93 7.86
C ALA A 405 -25.48 -7.88 9.39
N LEU A 406 -26.08 -6.84 9.95
CA LEU A 406 -26.28 -6.70 11.40
C LEU A 406 -27.27 -7.76 11.94
N VAL A 407 -28.33 -8.09 11.20
CA VAL A 407 -29.31 -9.13 11.59
C VAL A 407 -28.74 -10.55 11.54
N GLU A 408 -27.74 -10.84 10.70
CA GLU A 408 -27.12 -12.17 10.65
C GLU A 408 -25.97 -12.32 11.64
N ILE A 409 -25.22 -11.24 11.93
CA ILE A 409 -24.33 -11.19 13.10
C ILE A 409 -25.15 -11.44 14.38
N ASP A 410 -26.34 -10.85 14.50
CA ASP A 410 -27.29 -11.09 15.61
C ASP A 410 -27.70 -12.58 15.73
N LYS A 411 -27.91 -13.28 14.61
CA LYS A 411 -28.28 -14.71 14.58
C LYS A 411 -27.13 -15.69 14.86
N GLU A 412 -25.91 -15.40 14.40
CA GLU A 412 -24.75 -16.21 14.77
C GLU A 412 -24.36 -15.98 16.23
N LEU A 413 -24.54 -14.74 16.74
CA LEU A 413 -24.53 -14.49 18.18
C LEU A 413 -25.62 -15.30 18.90
N ASP A 414 -26.86 -15.37 18.38
CA ASP A 414 -27.98 -16.13 18.99
C ASP A 414 -27.66 -17.63 19.18
N ALA A 415 -26.93 -18.25 18.25
CA ALA A 415 -26.53 -19.66 18.36
C ALA A 415 -25.45 -19.90 19.42
N VAL A 416 -24.62 -18.88 19.70
CA VAL A 416 -23.63 -18.87 20.78
C VAL A 416 -24.29 -18.49 22.13
N TYR A 417 -25.35 -17.67 22.09
CA TYR A 417 -26.19 -17.25 23.22
C TYR A 417 -26.84 -18.42 23.97
N ASP A 418 -27.26 -19.47 23.27
CA ASP A 418 -27.88 -20.67 23.89
C ASP A 418 -26.92 -21.45 24.83
N GLN A 419 -25.59 -21.27 24.69
CA GLN A 419 -24.58 -21.87 25.57
C GLN A 419 -24.12 -20.95 26.72
N ALA A 420 -24.43 -19.65 26.66
CA ALA A 420 -23.89 -18.62 27.57
C ALA A 420 -24.97 -17.95 28.45
N ALA A 421 -26.17 -18.52 28.54
CA ALA A 421 -27.34 -17.91 29.20
C ALA A 421 -27.14 -17.56 30.71
N ASP A 422 -26.22 -18.21 31.42
CA ASP A 422 -25.93 -17.87 32.83
C ASP A 422 -24.93 -16.70 32.99
N ILE A 423 -24.18 -16.35 31.94
CA ILE A 423 -23.24 -15.21 31.89
C ILE A 423 -23.93 -13.97 31.29
N ALA A 424 -24.98 -14.19 30.50
CA ALA A 424 -25.78 -13.15 29.84
C ALA A 424 -26.46 -12.19 30.82
N ASP A 425 -26.90 -12.62 32.01
CA ASP A 425 -27.49 -11.71 32.99
C ASP A 425 -26.45 -10.72 33.56
N GLU A 426 -25.16 -11.10 33.69
CA GLU A 426 -24.08 -10.18 34.10
C GLU A 426 -23.65 -9.28 32.93
N LEU A 427 -23.62 -9.79 31.69
CA LEU A 427 -23.27 -9.01 30.50
C LEU A 427 -24.38 -8.05 30.05
N ILE A 428 -25.66 -8.37 30.25
CA ILE A 428 -26.79 -7.45 30.01
C ILE A 428 -26.70 -6.27 30.98
N ASN A 429 -26.38 -6.54 32.26
CA ASN A 429 -26.14 -5.47 33.23
C ASN A 429 -24.90 -4.65 32.87
N ALA A 430 -23.81 -5.27 32.41
CA ALA A 430 -22.60 -4.57 31.99
C ALA A 430 -22.77 -3.78 30.67
N ALA A 431 -23.58 -4.28 29.73
CA ALA A 431 -23.90 -3.63 28.48
C ALA A 431 -24.93 -2.50 28.68
N ASP A 432 -25.87 -2.65 29.61
CA ASP A 432 -26.74 -1.57 30.05
C ASP A 432 -25.92 -0.51 30.81
N ASP A 433 -24.95 -0.90 31.65
CA ASP A 433 -24.01 0.01 32.31
C ASP A 433 -23.11 0.72 31.28
N ALA A 434 -22.58 0.02 30.27
CA ALA A 434 -21.75 0.62 29.22
C ALA A 434 -22.55 1.52 28.27
N ARG A 435 -23.80 1.15 27.96
CA ARG A 435 -24.76 1.98 27.22
C ARG A 435 -25.15 3.21 28.02
N GLN A 436 -25.31 3.06 29.33
CA GLN A 436 -25.58 4.15 30.26
C GLN A 436 -24.34 5.05 30.40
N ASP A 437 -23.13 4.51 30.50
CA ASP A 437 -21.87 5.27 30.54
C ASP A 437 -21.61 5.99 29.21
N LEU A 438 -21.89 5.38 28.06
CA LEU A 438 -21.83 6.03 26.74
C LEU A 438 -22.89 7.11 26.61
N SER A 439 -24.10 6.88 27.13
CA SER A 439 -25.16 7.88 27.18
C SER A 439 -24.79 9.04 28.12
N ASP A 440 -24.22 8.74 29.29
CA ASP A 440 -23.80 9.71 30.29
C ASP A 440 -22.58 10.50 29.82
N THR A 441 -21.65 9.85 29.10
CA THR A 441 -20.50 10.48 28.42
C THR A 441 -20.97 11.33 27.25
N ALA A 442 -21.91 10.86 26.43
CA ALA A 442 -22.51 11.65 25.37
C ALA A 442 -23.32 12.83 25.93
N GLU A 443 -23.98 12.66 27.07
CA GLU A 443 -24.62 13.76 27.80
C GLU A 443 -23.62 14.69 28.48
N GLU A 444 -22.47 14.20 28.92
CA GLU A 444 -21.37 15.00 29.46
C GLU A 444 -20.76 15.85 28.35
N TYR A 445 -20.44 15.26 27.20
CA TYR A 445 -20.01 16.00 26.00
C TYR A 445 -21.09 16.95 25.51
N ARG A 446 -22.38 16.58 25.58
CA ARG A 446 -23.48 17.49 25.26
C ARG A 446 -23.53 18.65 26.26
N ARG A 447 -23.40 18.40 27.57
CA ARG A 447 -23.37 19.43 28.62
C ARG A 447 -22.13 20.31 28.54
N GLU A 448 -20.98 19.75 28.16
CA GLU A 448 -19.74 20.50 27.94
C GLU A 448 -19.85 21.36 26.67
N ALA A 449 -20.42 20.81 25.59
CA ALA A 449 -20.73 21.56 24.39
C ALA A 449 -21.79 22.66 24.65
N GLU A 450 -22.84 22.38 25.41
CA GLU A 450 -23.84 23.36 25.87
C GLU A 450 -23.18 24.42 26.77
N ALA A 451 -22.30 24.05 27.69
CA ALA A 451 -21.57 24.99 28.53
C ALA A 451 -20.58 25.85 27.75
N MET A 452 -19.93 25.28 26.72
CA MET A 452 -19.06 26.01 25.79
C MET A 452 -19.88 26.95 24.90
N VAL A 453 -21.07 26.54 24.46
CA VAL A 453 -22.01 27.40 23.71
C VAL A 453 -22.55 28.51 24.62
N ASP A 454 -22.95 28.22 25.86
CA ASP A 454 -23.39 29.22 26.84
C ASP A 454 -22.26 30.18 27.23
N GLN A 455 -21.02 29.67 27.30
CA GLN A 455 -19.84 30.51 27.54
C GLN A 455 -19.57 31.39 26.32
N ALA A 456 -19.62 30.84 25.11
CA ALA A 456 -19.47 31.59 23.88
C ALA A 456 -20.59 32.64 23.70
N GLU A 457 -21.83 32.33 24.08
CA GLU A 457 -22.97 33.25 24.06
C GLU A 457 -22.80 34.35 25.12
N ARG A 458 -22.30 34.01 26.31
CA ARG A 458 -21.94 35.00 27.35
C ARG A 458 -20.81 35.90 26.89
N ASP A 459 -19.74 35.34 26.32
CA ASP A 459 -18.60 36.09 25.81
C ASP A 459 -19.01 36.99 24.63
N LEU A 460 -19.88 36.51 23.73
CA LEU A 460 -20.49 37.33 22.67
C LEU A 460 -21.37 38.43 23.25
N THR A 461 -22.19 38.13 24.25
CA THR A 461 -23.05 39.12 24.91
C THR A 461 -22.22 40.16 25.65
N ASP A 462 -21.13 39.77 26.29
CA ASP A 462 -20.23 40.68 27.00
C ASP A 462 -19.40 41.50 26.01
N LEU A 463 -18.99 40.93 24.87
CA LEU A 463 -18.42 41.68 23.73
C LEU A 463 -19.43 42.71 23.18
N VAL A 464 -20.70 42.32 23.03
CA VAL A 464 -21.76 43.23 22.59
C VAL A 464 -22.00 44.32 23.65
N ARG A 465 -22.05 43.98 24.94
CA ARG A 465 -22.17 44.95 26.03
C ARG A 465 -20.96 45.85 26.14
N GLN A 466 -19.76 45.34 25.88
CA GLN A 466 -18.54 46.13 25.88
C GLN A 466 -18.51 47.05 24.67
N ALA A 467 -18.92 46.59 23.50
CA ALA A 467 -19.09 47.43 22.32
C ALA A 467 -20.20 48.48 22.53
N GLU A 468 -21.30 48.14 23.20
CA GLU A 468 -22.35 49.07 23.61
C GLU A 468 -21.84 50.04 24.67
N ALA A 469 -21.06 49.60 25.66
CA ALA A 469 -20.47 50.43 26.69
C ALA A 469 -19.39 51.36 26.13
N ASP A 470 -18.63 50.93 25.13
CA ASP A 470 -17.68 51.75 24.39
C ASP A 470 -18.42 52.77 23.50
N ALA A 471 -19.51 52.37 22.84
CA ALA A 471 -20.37 53.27 22.07
C ALA A 471 -21.11 54.27 22.97
N LEU A 472 -21.56 53.83 24.16
CA LEU A 472 -22.16 54.66 25.19
C LEU A 472 -21.11 55.52 25.87
N GLY A 473 -19.87 55.08 26.04
CA GLY A 473 -18.77 55.88 26.55
C GLY A 473 -18.36 56.97 25.56
N VAL A 474 -18.40 56.69 24.26
CA VAL A 474 -18.30 57.71 23.21
C VAL A 474 -19.47 58.69 23.28
N ARG A 475 -20.70 58.19 23.49
CA ARG A 475 -21.89 59.04 23.68
C ARG A 475 -21.82 59.87 24.96
N ASP A 476 -21.35 59.31 26.06
CA ASP A 476 -21.29 59.93 27.39
C ASP A 476 -20.10 60.90 27.45
N ALA A 477 -19.01 60.68 26.72
CA ALA A 477 -17.96 61.69 26.51
C ALA A 477 -18.46 62.87 25.64
N VAL A 478 -19.29 62.58 24.62
CA VAL A 478 -19.98 63.62 23.84
C VAL A 478 -21.01 64.35 24.70
N GLN A 479 -21.70 63.64 25.59
CA GLN A 479 -22.74 64.16 26.46
C GLN A 479 -22.17 64.90 27.69
N GLU A 480 -21.06 64.48 28.30
CA GLU A 480 -20.30 65.26 29.29
C GLU A 480 -19.73 66.54 28.66
N GLY A 481 -19.35 66.50 27.37
CA GLY A 481 -19.01 67.69 26.61
C GLY A 481 -20.19 68.67 26.46
N ILE A 482 -21.43 68.17 26.42
CA ILE A 482 -22.68 68.95 26.35
C ILE A 482 -23.15 69.39 27.75
N GLU A 483 -23.09 68.50 28.75
CA GLU A 483 -23.51 68.72 30.13
C GLU A 483 -22.54 69.62 30.90
N SER A 484 -21.24 69.62 30.58
CA SER A 484 -20.30 70.64 31.07
C SER A 484 -20.64 72.03 30.52
N ALA A 485 -21.18 72.11 29.29
CA ALA A 485 -21.69 73.36 28.73
C ALA A 485 -23.05 73.79 29.34
N GLU A 486 -23.89 72.83 29.76
CA GLU A 486 -25.18 73.09 30.43
C GLU A 486 -25.07 73.35 31.94
N ALA A 487 -24.13 72.74 32.66
CA ALA A 487 -23.92 72.94 34.10
C ALA A 487 -23.49 74.37 34.43
N ALA A 488 -22.72 75.00 33.53
CA ALA A 488 -22.40 76.43 33.61
C ALA A 488 -23.66 77.33 33.47
N ALA A 489 -24.74 76.84 32.85
CA ALA A 489 -25.99 77.57 32.64
C ALA A 489 -27.04 77.32 33.75
N VAL A 490 -27.03 76.15 34.40
CA VAL A 490 -27.99 75.76 35.44
C VAL A 490 -27.67 76.35 36.82
N GLU A 491 -26.39 76.56 37.16
CA GLU A 491 -25.99 77.20 38.44
C GLU A 491 -26.59 78.61 38.57
N THR A 492 -26.82 79.30 37.45
CA THR A 492 -27.47 80.63 37.43
C THR A 492 -28.99 80.57 37.69
N TYR A 493 -29.62 79.40 37.49
CA TYR A 493 -31.07 79.21 37.58
C TYR A 493 -31.52 78.76 38.99
N ASP A 494 -30.72 77.97 39.69
CA ASP A 494 -31.07 77.43 41.01
C ASP A 494 -31.02 78.47 42.15
N GLU A 495 -30.23 79.54 42.03
CA GLU A 495 -30.30 80.68 42.95
C GLU A 495 -31.67 81.36 42.91
N ALA A 496 -32.32 81.42 41.74
CA ALA A 496 -33.62 82.07 41.56
C ALA A 496 -34.80 81.25 42.10
N MET A 497 -34.71 79.91 42.08
CA MET A 497 -35.79 79.01 42.52
C MET A 497 -35.90 78.89 44.05
N ASN A 498 -34.80 79.04 44.79
CA ASN A 498 -34.82 78.98 46.25
C ASN A 498 -35.56 80.16 46.91
N GLU A 499 -35.53 81.35 46.31
CA GLU A 499 -36.31 82.49 46.78
C GLU A 499 -37.83 82.26 46.66
N ALA A 500 -38.26 81.58 45.59
CA ALA A 500 -39.68 81.30 45.36
C ALA A 500 -40.26 80.31 46.40
N ARG A 501 -39.46 79.35 46.86
CA ARG A 501 -39.88 78.33 47.83
C ARG A 501 -40.16 78.89 49.22
N LEU A 502 -39.40 79.91 49.65
CA LEU A 502 -39.61 80.58 50.93
C LEU A 502 -40.96 81.33 51.01
N ILE A 503 -41.48 81.77 49.86
CA ILE A 503 -42.78 82.45 49.76
C ILE A 503 -43.94 81.45 49.90
N GLU A 504 -43.77 80.23 49.38
CA GLU A 504 -44.78 79.16 49.43
C GLU A 504 -45.01 78.65 50.87
N GLU A 505 -43.94 78.45 51.65
CA GLU A 505 -44.03 77.96 53.03
C GLU A 505 -44.77 78.96 53.95
N ALA A 506 -44.52 80.26 53.80
CA ALA A 506 -45.20 81.30 54.57
C ALA A 506 -46.71 81.40 54.24
N ALA A 507 -47.12 80.99 53.03
CA ALA A 507 -48.52 80.95 52.62
C ALA A 507 -49.26 79.73 53.19
N ARG A 508 -48.60 78.57 53.25
CA ARG A 508 -49.15 77.33 53.86
C ARG A 508 -49.43 77.49 55.35
N GLU A 509 -48.49 78.08 56.09
CA GLU A 509 -48.62 78.24 57.54
C GLU A 509 -49.83 79.11 57.93
N LYS A 510 -50.13 80.14 57.13
CA LYS A 510 -51.33 80.97 57.30
C LYS A 510 -52.62 80.24 56.96
N LEU A 511 -52.60 79.37 55.96
CA LEU A 511 -53.78 78.57 55.57
C LEU A 511 -54.11 77.51 56.63
N ASP A 512 -53.11 76.88 57.24
CA ASP A 512 -53.29 75.91 58.33
C ASP A 512 -53.82 76.56 59.62
N ALA A 513 -53.37 77.79 59.93
CA ALA A 513 -53.90 78.56 61.06
C ALA A 513 -55.39 78.92 60.87
N VAL A 514 -55.81 79.21 59.64
CA VAL A 514 -57.22 79.47 59.29
C VAL A 514 -58.05 78.19 59.34
N ALA A 515 -57.51 77.07 58.84
CA ALA A 515 -58.19 75.78 58.87
C ALA A 515 -58.46 75.29 60.31
N ASN A 516 -57.48 75.44 61.22
CA ASN A 516 -57.64 75.10 62.63
C ASN A 516 -58.60 76.05 63.38
N PHE A 517 -58.75 77.31 62.95
CA PHE A 517 -59.70 78.24 63.57
C PHE A 517 -61.16 77.97 63.16
N ILE A 518 -61.39 77.48 61.93
CA ILE A 518 -62.74 77.25 61.40
C ILE A 518 -63.29 75.88 61.80
N TRP A 519 -62.42 74.87 61.94
CA TRP A 519 -62.81 73.49 62.21
C TRP A 519 -62.32 72.93 63.56
N GLY A 520 -61.70 73.79 64.39
CA GLY A 520 -61.19 73.47 65.73
C GLY A 520 -61.99 74.07 66.87
#